data_AF-A0A1I7UH26-F1
#
_entry.id   AF-A0A1I7UH26-F1
#
_cell.length_a   1.000
_cell.length_b   1.000
_cell.length_c   1.000
_cell.angle_alpha   90.00
_cell.angle_beta   90.00
_cell.angle_gamma   90.00
#
_symmetry.space_group_name_H-M   'P 1'
#
loop_
_entity.id
_entity.type
_entity.pdbx_description
1 polymer ?
#
loop_
_entity_poly.entity_id
_entity_poly.type
_entity_poly.pdbx_seq_one_letter_code
_entity_poly.pdbx_strand_id
1 'polypeptide(L)'
;MALQQAINKLDLIDSVIKRSIDSVSEEVSKKCSSDMTEKLEVSRKETREQLSKYYSYYSKGIHSCGPPSMMNSIIHQYTRDCMTLNNKFVMDSAKILGDIEKKEEIDQLKMEISTLKMEKEEKLKENEQLRDQIRVKDVEEQKNITLMEKLNEENRNLHKWLATTLENTKKLGALVEDGNRKKEEMIKDLENRKNEELAEKEEKIKELEEKERLEKKSEEQRAKDALIEQLKEENRNLQKNLTVSLENSKTLGSLVEDGNRRITEKEKKIEELEEYNEEEDERIEELEALKETVARYERENVSKIEELNKEVTRMKKEMAIKDEQVEKWELKFESAEKKLKKEIMKNAMERAVWEMKKSDLIRKMEEMQEEMKRVRQNAIENMLKKSLQVGTAERKKLESEDSKSKMESIQEAPKKKPFRTARMSTGSRPVLMTMDKPERRQTRSEAKIGFNGETTELIQKGTEENGKKMEMREETKKELDNIIKPQFVFNGENWTITL
;
A
#
# COMPACT_ATOMS: atom_id res chain seq x y z
N MET A 1 72.56 80.28 -4.20
CA MET A 1 72.65 78.80 -4.12
C MET A 1 71.54 78.20 -3.25
N ALA A 2 71.33 78.68 -2.02
CA ALA A 2 70.29 78.17 -1.11
C ALA A 2 68.85 78.26 -1.66
N LEU A 3 68.49 79.38 -2.31
CA LEU A 3 67.17 79.56 -2.94
C LEU A 3 66.87 78.50 -3.99
N GLN A 4 67.81 78.25 -4.92
CA GLN A 4 67.64 77.23 -5.96
C GLN A 4 67.49 75.83 -5.38
N GLN A 5 68.27 75.51 -4.34
CA GLN A 5 68.13 74.22 -3.64
C GLN A 5 66.76 74.08 -2.96
N ALA A 6 66.20 75.16 -2.45
CA ALA A 6 64.89 75.19 -1.82
C ALA A 6 63.76 74.95 -2.84
N ILE A 7 63.83 75.60 -4.01
CA ILE A 7 62.88 75.38 -5.11
C ILE A 7 62.97 73.95 -5.66
N ASN A 8 64.19 73.44 -5.91
CA ASN A 8 64.37 72.06 -6.38
C ASN A 8 63.78 71.03 -5.40
N LYS A 9 63.78 71.31 -4.08
CA LYS A 9 63.12 70.46 -3.09
C LYS A 9 61.60 70.51 -3.18
N LEU A 10 61.00 71.70 -3.38
CA LEU A 10 59.55 71.81 -3.64
C LEU A 10 59.15 71.02 -4.87
N ASP A 11 59.92 71.13 -5.97
CA ASP A 11 59.68 70.39 -7.22
C ASP A 11 59.73 68.88 -7.00
N LEU A 12 60.73 68.42 -6.24
CA LEU A 12 60.84 67.00 -5.92
C LEU A 12 59.62 66.51 -5.14
N ILE A 13 59.21 67.24 -4.09
CA ILE A 13 58.03 66.89 -3.28
C ILE A 13 56.77 66.87 -4.14
N ASP A 14 56.54 67.91 -4.94
CA ASP A 14 55.41 68.01 -5.86
C ASP A 14 55.36 66.82 -6.84
N SER A 15 56.51 66.47 -7.44
CA SER A 15 56.61 65.36 -8.38
C SER A 15 56.32 63.99 -7.74
N VAL A 16 56.70 63.80 -6.47
CA VAL A 16 56.48 62.54 -5.74
C VAL A 16 55.00 62.41 -5.41
N ILE A 17 54.36 63.49 -4.96
CA ILE A 17 52.94 63.49 -4.59
C ILE A 17 52.07 63.30 -5.83
N LYS A 18 52.37 63.99 -6.94
CA LYS A 18 51.67 63.78 -8.22
C LYS A 18 51.77 62.33 -8.69
N ARG A 19 52.97 61.72 -8.64
CA ARG A 19 53.15 60.30 -8.98
C ARG A 19 52.38 59.36 -8.05
N SER A 20 52.32 59.66 -6.76
CA SER A 20 51.52 58.89 -5.80
C SER A 20 50.03 58.92 -6.16
N ILE A 21 49.48 60.11 -6.42
CA ILE A 21 48.09 60.29 -6.82
C ILE A 21 47.79 59.52 -8.11
N ASP A 22 48.69 59.59 -9.09
CA ASP A 22 48.52 58.92 -10.38
C ASP A 22 48.55 57.40 -10.27
N SER A 23 49.50 56.87 -9.50
CA SER A 23 49.61 55.42 -9.23
C SER A 23 48.34 54.88 -8.57
N VAL A 24 47.83 55.57 -7.54
CA VAL A 24 46.59 55.18 -6.85
C VAL A 24 45.38 55.29 -7.76
N SER A 25 45.31 56.34 -8.58
CA SER A 25 44.22 56.52 -9.55
C SER A 25 44.18 55.37 -10.56
N GLU A 26 45.34 54.98 -11.09
CA GLU A 26 45.46 53.90 -12.06
C GLU A 26 45.04 52.55 -11.45
N GLU A 27 45.52 52.25 -10.25
CA GLU A 27 45.23 50.98 -9.56
C GLU A 27 43.74 50.84 -9.23
N VAL A 28 43.10 51.92 -8.78
CA VAL A 28 41.66 51.93 -8.47
C VAL A 28 40.84 51.86 -9.76
N SER A 29 41.24 52.56 -10.82
CA SER A 29 40.52 52.56 -12.11
C SER A 29 40.46 51.18 -12.78
N LYS A 30 41.46 50.31 -12.55
CA LYS A 30 41.47 48.92 -13.04
C LYS A 30 40.40 48.04 -12.37
N LYS A 31 39.97 48.40 -11.16
CA LYS A 31 39.05 47.62 -10.32
C LYS A 31 37.65 48.24 -10.23
N CYS A 32 37.44 49.43 -10.79
CA CYS A 32 36.21 50.19 -10.64
C CYS A 32 35.35 50.20 -11.91
N SER A 33 34.02 50.18 -11.72
CA SER A 33 33.06 50.55 -12.77
C SER A 33 33.23 52.01 -13.20
N SER A 34 32.81 52.37 -14.42
CA SER A 34 33.02 53.72 -14.97
C SER A 34 32.53 54.86 -14.07
N ASP A 35 31.39 54.69 -13.40
CA ASP A 35 30.81 55.70 -12.51
C ASP A 35 31.69 56.00 -11.28
N MET A 36 32.33 54.97 -10.72
CA MET A 36 33.24 55.13 -9.57
C MET A 36 34.59 55.67 -10.02
N THR A 37 35.04 55.30 -11.22
CA THR A 37 36.23 55.87 -11.86
C THR A 37 36.05 57.36 -12.14
N GLU A 38 34.85 57.81 -12.53
CA GLU A 38 34.56 59.23 -12.73
C GLU A 38 34.63 60.03 -11.43
N LYS A 39 34.06 59.52 -10.32
CA LYS A 39 34.17 60.15 -9.00
C LYS A 39 35.62 60.26 -8.52
N LEU A 40 36.42 59.22 -8.75
CA LEU A 40 37.83 59.22 -8.43
C LEU A 40 38.59 60.29 -9.24
N GLU A 41 38.30 60.39 -10.54
CA GLU A 41 38.94 61.37 -11.42
C GLU A 41 38.57 62.82 -11.04
N VAL A 42 37.34 63.08 -10.55
CA VAL A 42 36.96 64.37 -9.97
C VAL A 42 37.82 64.68 -8.73
N SER A 43 37.94 63.75 -7.80
CA SER A 43 38.79 63.92 -6.60
C SER A 43 40.26 64.12 -6.95
N ARG A 44 40.76 63.39 -7.96
CA ARG A 44 42.14 63.54 -8.48
C ARG A 44 42.39 64.95 -9.02
N LYS A 45 41.45 65.48 -9.83
CA LYS A 45 41.54 66.84 -10.39
C LYS A 45 41.51 67.89 -9.29
N GLU A 46 40.61 67.79 -8.33
CA GLU A 46 40.52 68.72 -7.19
C GLU A 46 41.81 68.69 -6.36
N THR A 47 42.33 67.50 -6.08
CA THR A 47 43.59 67.30 -5.34
C THR A 47 44.77 67.92 -6.08
N ARG A 48 44.88 67.73 -7.40
CA ARG A 48 45.93 68.35 -8.22
C ARG A 48 45.81 69.87 -8.27
N GLU A 49 44.60 70.40 -8.31
CA GLU A 49 44.36 71.84 -8.27
C GLU A 49 44.81 72.44 -6.93
N GLN A 50 44.47 71.80 -5.81
CA GLN A 50 44.93 72.22 -4.49
C GLN A 50 46.47 72.14 -4.35
N LEU A 51 47.08 71.08 -4.87
CA LEU A 51 48.54 70.93 -4.91
C LEU A 51 49.20 72.10 -5.68
N SER A 52 48.63 72.47 -6.83
CA SER A 52 49.10 73.60 -7.62
C SER A 52 48.96 74.94 -6.88
N LYS A 53 47.87 75.14 -6.12
CA LYS A 53 47.67 76.33 -5.28
C LYS A 53 48.71 76.39 -4.16
N TYR A 54 48.96 75.27 -3.47
CA TYR A 54 50.02 75.18 -2.45
C TYR A 54 51.38 75.47 -3.05
N TYR A 55 51.74 74.83 -4.16
CA TYR A 55 53.03 75.05 -4.80
C TYR A 55 53.23 76.53 -5.15
N SER A 56 52.23 77.21 -5.72
CA SER A 56 52.32 78.64 -6.02
C SER A 56 52.45 79.51 -4.76
N TYR A 57 51.75 79.18 -3.68
CA TYR A 57 51.81 79.93 -2.42
C TYR A 57 53.18 79.78 -1.76
N TYR A 58 53.65 78.54 -1.59
CA TYR A 58 54.92 78.24 -0.93
C TYR A 58 56.13 78.68 -1.75
N SER A 59 56.10 78.54 -3.08
CA SER A 59 57.17 79.05 -3.95
C SER A 59 57.32 80.58 -3.83
N LYS A 60 56.22 81.35 -3.86
CA LYS A 60 56.26 82.80 -3.59
C LYS A 60 56.83 83.11 -2.21
N GLY A 61 56.44 82.34 -1.19
CA GLY A 61 57.00 82.41 0.16
C GLY A 61 58.52 82.25 0.18
N ILE A 62 59.04 81.24 -0.53
CA ILE A 62 60.49 80.98 -0.65
C ILE A 62 61.22 82.15 -1.33
N HIS A 63 60.66 82.74 -2.38
CA HIS A 63 61.27 83.89 -3.08
C HIS A 63 61.28 85.17 -2.23
N SER A 64 60.32 85.30 -1.30
CA SER A 64 60.19 86.47 -0.43
C SER A 64 60.94 86.37 0.91
N CYS A 65 61.44 85.18 1.27
CA CYS A 65 62.07 84.94 2.57
C CYS A 65 63.61 85.08 2.51
N GLY A 66 64.19 85.76 3.50
CA GLY A 66 65.62 86.09 3.54
C GLY A 66 66.51 84.91 3.94
N PRO A 67 66.55 84.51 5.22
CA PRO A 67 67.51 83.52 5.70
C PRO A 67 67.13 82.07 5.32
N PRO A 68 68.12 81.18 5.04
CA PRO A 68 67.88 79.77 4.68
C PRO A 68 67.07 78.96 5.71
N SER A 69 67.10 79.34 6.99
CA SER A 69 66.31 78.71 8.05
C SER A 69 64.80 78.88 7.82
N MET A 70 64.35 80.03 7.32
CA MET A 70 62.95 80.24 6.94
C MET A 70 62.57 79.42 5.71
N MET A 71 63.44 79.32 4.70
CA MET A 71 63.19 78.49 3.51
C MET A 71 62.93 77.03 3.90
N ASN A 72 63.73 76.46 4.81
CA ASN A 72 63.53 75.10 5.28
C ASN A 72 62.20 74.92 6.04
N SER A 73 61.78 75.91 6.84
CA SER A 73 60.47 75.87 7.50
C SER A 73 59.31 75.89 6.51
N ILE A 74 59.40 76.72 5.47
CA ILE A 74 58.41 76.82 4.38
C ILE A 74 58.35 75.49 3.61
N ILE A 75 59.49 74.86 3.29
CA ILE A 75 59.53 73.54 2.66
C ILE A 75 58.89 72.48 3.58
N HIS A 76 59.22 72.48 4.87
CA HIS A 76 58.62 71.52 5.81
C HIS A 76 57.10 71.66 5.90
N GLN A 77 56.59 72.88 5.90
CA GLN A 77 55.16 73.12 5.89
C GLN A 77 54.52 72.68 4.57
N TYR A 78 55.14 72.98 3.43
CA TYR A 78 54.69 72.48 2.12
C TYR A 78 54.63 70.95 2.07
N THR A 79 55.67 70.26 2.54
CA THR A 79 55.70 68.79 2.63
C THR A 79 54.54 68.28 3.48
N ARG A 80 54.29 68.89 4.64
CA ARG A 80 53.20 68.48 5.52
C ARG A 80 51.84 68.63 4.84
N ASP A 81 51.57 69.78 4.25
CA ASP A 81 50.30 70.06 3.59
C ASP A 81 50.07 69.13 2.38
N CYS A 82 51.13 68.87 1.59
CA CYS A 82 51.05 67.92 0.48
C CYS A 82 50.80 66.48 0.94
N MET A 83 51.44 66.05 2.04
CA MET A 83 51.21 64.71 2.61
C MET A 83 49.79 64.57 3.16
N THR A 84 49.26 65.59 3.84
CA THR A 84 47.87 65.60 4.30
C THR A 84 46.89 65.50 3.13
N LEU A 85 47.14 66.26 2.05
CA LEU A 85 46.33 66.23 0.84
C LEU A 85 46.38 64.87 0.14
N ASN A 86 47.58 64.29 0.00
CA ASN A 86 47.77 62.96 -0.58
C ASN A 86 47.06 61.88 0.26
N ASN A 87 47.21 61.92 1.59
CA ASN A 87 46.54 60.97 2.48
C ASN A 87 45.02 61.06 2.35
N LYS A 88 44.46 62.27 2.22
CA LYS A 88 43.02 62.44 1.96
C LYS A 88 42.59 61.73 0.67
N PHE A 89 43.31 61.95 -0.42
CA PHE A 89 43.04 61.29 -1.70
C PHE A 89 43.14 59.75 -1.60
N VAL A 90 44.18 59.23 -0.93
CA VAL A 90 44.36 57.79 -0.72
C VAL A 90 43.21 57.20 0.11
N MET A 91 42.75 57.89 1.15
CA MET A 91 41.63 57.42 1.97
C MET A 91 40.30 57.42 1.19
N ASP A 92 40.04 58.46 0.39
CA ASP A 92 38.86 58.51 -0.47
C ASP A 92 38.88 57.36 -1.50
N SER A 93 40.05 57.08 -2.07
CA SER A 93 40.28 55.96 -3.00
C SER A 93 40.05 54.59 -2.35
N ALA A 94 40.57 54.38 -1.14
CA ALA A 94 40.39 53.14 -0.39
C ALA A 94 38.92 52.90 -0.03
N LYS A 95 38.16 53.96 0.28
CA LYS A 95 36.73 53.87 0.55
C LYS A 95 35.94 53.42 -0.68
N ILE A 96 36.27 53.96 -1.86
CA ILE A 96 35.64 53.55 -3.14
C ILE A 96 35.88 52.06 -3.41
N LEU A 97 37.11 51.56 -3.19
CA LEU A 97 37.42 50.13 -3.35
C LEU A 97 36.63 49.25 -2.37
N GLY A 98 36.55 49.63 -1.09
CA GLY A 98 35.81 48.86 -0.08
C GLY A 98 34.30 48.82 -0.31
N ASP A 99 33.71 49.84 -0.95
CA ASP A 99 32.29 49.84 -1.32
C ASP A 99 31.99 48.94 -2.54
N ILE A 100 32.99 48.67 -3.39
CA ILE A 100 32.88 47.78 -4.55
C ILE A 100 32.92 46.31 -4.13
N GLU A 101 33.88 45.92 -3.27
CA GLU A 101 33.98 44.54 -2.77
C GLU A 101 32.68 44.08 -2.11
N LYS A 102 32.05 44.95 -1.31
CA LYS A 102 30.75 44.66 -0.69
C LYS A 102 29.62 44.51 -1.69
N LYS A 103 29.66 45.24 -2.81
CA LYS A 103 28.62 45.18 -3.84
C LYS A 103 28.71 43.87 -4.63
N GLU A 104 29.93 43.43 -4.96
CA GLU A 104 30.15 42.15 -5.61
C GLU A 104 29.67 40.97 -4.75
N GLU A 105 29.99 40.97 -3.44
CA GLU A 105 29.48 39.96 -2.50
C GLU A 105 27.93 39.92 -2.46
N ILE A 106 27.28 41.08 -2.44
CA ILE A 106 25.81 41.17 -2.44
C ILE A 106 25.21 40.61 -3.74
N ASP A 107 25.81 40.91 -4.89
CA ASP A 107 25.30 40.43 -6.17
C ASP A 107 25.53 38.92 -6.35
N GLN A 108 26.63 38.38 -5.81
CA GLN A 108 26.90 36.95 -5.76
C GLN A 108 25.88 36.21 -4.87
N LEU A 109 25.59 36.75 -3.68
CA LEU A 109 24.56 36.23 -2.77
C LEU A 109 23.16 36.29 -3.39
N LYS A 110 22.83 37.34 -4.15
CA LYS A 110 21.54 37.43 -4.87
C LYS A 110 21.39 36.36 -5.94
N MET A 111 22.46 36.06 -6.68
CA MET A 111 22.44 34.95 -7.64
C MET A 111 22.22 33.62 -6.92
N GLU A 112 22.95 33.37 -5.84
CA GLU A 112 22.84 32.12 -5.07
C GLU A 112 21.44 31.92 -4.47
N ILE A 113 20.85 32.99 -3.91
CA ILE A 113 19.46 32.99 -3.43
C ILE A 113 18.47 32.70 -4.57
N SER A 114 18.70 33.24 -5.77
CA SER A 114 17.82 33.01 -6.92
C SER A 114 17.88 31.55 -7.38
N THR A 115 19.07 30.95 -7.42
CA THR A 115 19.27 29.54 -7.76
C THR A 115 18.61 28.62 -6.74
N LEU A 116 18.79 28.89 -5.44
CA LEU A 116 18.15 28.12 -4.37
C LEU A 116 16.62 28.22 -4.42
N LYS A 117 16.08 29.38 -4.82
CA LYS A 117 14.64 29.56 -4.98
C LYS A 117 14.08 28.70 -6.11
N MET A 118 14.76 28.63 -7.25
CA MET A 118 14.38 27.75 -8.35
C MET A 118 14.43 26.27 -7.96
N GLU A 119 15.51 25.83 -7.31
CA GLU A 119 15.66 24.43 -6.88
C GLU A 119 14.57 24.01 -5.88
N LYS A 120 14.18 24.93 -4.97
CA LYS A 120 13.08 24.69 -4.02
C LYS A 120 11.72 24.57 -4.72
N GLU A 121 11.47 25.38 -5.74
CA GLU A 121 10.23 25.35 -6.52
C GLU A 121 10.10 24.07 -7.35
N GLU A 122 11.22 23.58 -7.91
CA GLU A 122 11.27 22.31 -8.62
C GLU A 122 11.01 21.12 -7.68
N LYS A 123 11.65 21.08 -6.50
CA LYS A 123 11.38 20.07 -5.46
C LYS A 123 9.93 20.09 -4.98
N LEU A 124 9.29 21.25 -4.93
CA LEU A 124 7.86 21.36 -4.58
C LEU A 124 6.98 20.71 -5.66
N LYS A 125 7.27 20.93 -6.94
CA LYS A 125 6.53 20.30 -8.06
C LYS A 125 6.70 18.77 -8.06
N GLU A 126 7.91 18.26 -7.84
CA GLU A 126 8.13 16.81 -7.72
C GLU A 126 7.35 16.20 -6.54
N ASN A 127 7.31 16.89 -5.40
CA ASN A 127 6.58 16.43 -4.22
C ASN A 127 5.05 16.42 -4.46
N GLU A 128 4.54 17.40 -5.20
CA GLU A 128 3.13 17.45 -5.60
C GLU A 128 2.77 16.31 -6.55
N GLN A 129 3.61 16.01 -7.54
CA GLN A 129 3.43 14.86 -8.43
C GLN A 129 3.43 13.52 -7.67
N LEU A 130 4.32 13.36 -6.67
CA LEU A 130 4.34 12.17 -5.83
C LEU A 130 3.07 12.02 -5.00
N ARG A 131 2.53 13.11 -4.46
CA ARG A 131 1.24 13.10 -3.73
C ARG A 131 0.08 12.68 -4.62
N ASP A 132 0.08 13.10 -5.87
CA ASP A 132 -0.96 12.70 -6.83
C ASP A 132 -0.86 11.23 -7.22
N GLN A 133 0.37 10.70 -7.40
CA GLN A 133 0.57 9.27 -7.63
C GLN A 133 0.11 8.41 -6.44
N ILE A 134 0.34 8.87 -5.20
CA ILE A 134 -0.16 8.19 -4.00
C ILE A 134 -1.69 8.19 -4.00
N ARG A 135 -2.34 9.33 -4.27
CA ARG A 135 -3.81 9.41 -4.33
C ARG A 135 -4.41 8.46 -5.36
N VAL A 136 -3.80 8.34 -6.54
CA VAL A 136 -4.27 7.41 -7.58
C VAL A 136 -4.15 5.95 -7.11
N LYS A 137 -3.03 5.59 -6.49
CA LYS A 137 -2.81 4.24 -5.94
C LYS A 137 -3.80 3.90 -4.83
N ASP A 138 -4.06 4.82 -3.90
CA ASP A 138 -5.02 4.60 -2.81
C ASP A 138 -6.43 4.33 -3.34
N VAL A 139 -6.86 5.07 -4.38
CA VAL A 139 -8.16 4.85 -5.04
C VAL A 139 -8.21 3.50 -5.74
N GLU A 140 -7.11 3.07 -6.36
CA GLU A 140 -7.03 1.78 -7.04
C GLU A 140 -7.01 0.60 -6.06
N GLU A 141 -6.30 0.72 -4.93
CA GLU A 141 -6.36 -0.24 -3.83
C GLU A 141 -7.76 -0.33 -3.23
N GLN A 142 -8.45 0.79 -3.00
CA GLN A 142 -9.84 0.77 -2.53
C GLN A 142 -10.79 0.06 -3.52
N LYS A 143 -10.61 0.26 -4.82
CA LYS A 143 -11.38 -0.48 -5.85
C LYS A 143 -11.10 -1.98 -5.79
N ASN A 144 -9.84 -2.38 -5.62
CA ASN A 144 -9.45 -3.78 -5.52
C ASN A 144 -10.00 -4.45 -4.24
N ILE A 145 -9.97 -3.76 -3.10
CA ILE A 145 -10.59 -4.23 -1.85
C ILE A 145 -12.09 -4.45 -2.06
N THR A 146 -12.77 -3.47 -2.66
CA THR A 146 -14.22 -3.57 -2.93
C THR A 146 -14.55 -4.73 -3.87
N LEU A 147 -13.72 -4.98 -4.89
CA LEU A 147 -13.87 -6.12 -5.80
C LEU A 147 -13.67 -7.46 -5.07
N MET A 148 -12.65 -7.56 -4.22
CA MET A 148 -12.41 -8.72 -3.37
C MET A 148 -13.57 -9.00 -2.42
N GLU A 149 -14.16 -7.98 -1.81
CA GLU A 149 -15.34 -8.13 -0.95
C GLU A 149 -16.56 -8.66 -1.72
N LYS A 150 -16.81 -8.13 -2.93
CA LYS A 150 -17.89 -8.65 -3.81
C LYS A 150 -17.66 -10.11 -4.19
N LEU A 151 -16.44 -10.47 -4.58
CA LEU A 151 -16.08 -11.85 -4.92
C LEU A 151 -16.27 -12.79 -3.71
N ASN A 152 -15.88 -12.35 -2.52
CA ASN A 152 -16.05 -13.11 -1.30
C ASN A 152 -17.53 -13.30 -0.93
N GLU A 153 -18.36 -12.28 -1.17
CA GLU A 153 -19.81 -12.38 -0.93
C GLU A 153 -20.50 -13.32 -1.94
N GLU A 154 -20.10 -13.26 -3.21
CA GLU A 154 -20.55 -14.23 -4.23
C GLU A 154 -20.13 -15.66 -3.86
N ASN A 155 -18.89 -15.87 -3.42
CA ASN A 155 -18.42 -17.18 -2.94
C ASN A 155 -19.22 -17.68 -1.73
N ARG A 156 -19.56 -16.80 -0.77
CA ARG A 156 -20.42 -17.17 0.36
C ARG A 156 -21.82 -17.58 -0.10
N ASN A 157 -22.38 -16.85 -1.07
CA ASN A 157 -23.69 -17.17 -1.63
C ASN A 157 -23.67 -18.51 -2.38
N LEU A 158 -22.63 -18.77 -3.15
CA LEU A 158 -22.42 -20.06 -3.81
C LEU A 158 -22.33 -21.19 -2.79
N HIS A 159 -21.57 -21.02 -1.71
CA HIS A 159 -21.50 -22.02 -0.63
C HIS A 159 -22.86 -22.27 0.05
N LYS A 160 -23.64 -21.22 0.32
CA LYS A 160 -25.01 -21.38 0.86
C LYS A 160 -25.91 -22.15 -0.09
N TRP A 161 -25.86 -21.82 -1.39
CA TRP A 161 -26.63 -22.49 -2.43
C TRP A 161 -26.24 -23.97 -2.55
N LEU A 162 -24.93 -24.27 -2.58
CA LEU A 162 -24.43 -25.64 -2.61
C LEU A 162 -24.85 -26.43 -1.36
N ALA A 163 -24.77 -25.83 -0.17
CA ALA A 163 -25.20 -26.48 1.07
C ALA A 163 -26.70 -26.81 1.05
N THR A 164 -27.53 -25.86 0.59
CA THR A 164 -28.97 -26.05 0.47
C THR A 164 -29.30 -27.13 -0.57
N THR A 165 -28.59 -27.13 -1.70
CA THR A 165 -28.76 -28.13 -2.75
C THR A 165 -28.38 -29.53 -2.26
N LEU A 166 -27.24 -29.66 -1.55
CA LEU A 166 -26.81 -30.90 -0.91
C LEU A 166 -27.87 -31.41 0.08
N GLU A 167 -28.43 -30.53 0.90
CA GLU A 167 -29.45 -30.92 1.86
C GLU A 167 -30.76 -31.36 1.19
N ASN A 168 -31.17 -30.70 0.11
CA ASN A 168 -32.31 -31.12 -0.70
C ASN A 168 -32.06 -32.47 -1.39
N THR A 169 -30.86 -32.71 -1.92
CA THR A 169 -30.50 -34.01 -2.51
C THR A 169 -30.49 -35.13 -1.47
N LYS A 170 -30.05 -34.87 -0.23
CA LYS A 170 -30.16 -35.83 0.87
C LYS A 170 -31.62 -36.15 1.22
N LYS A 171 -32.49 -35.13 1.27
CA LYS A 171 -33.93 -35.31 1.52
C LYS A 171 -34.60 -36.11 0.41
N LEU A 172 -34.25 -35.83 -0.86
CA LEU A 172 -34.73 -36.61 -2.01
C LEU A 172 -34.24 -38.05 -1.96
N GLY A 173 -32.97 -38.30 -1.62
CA GLY A 173 -32.44 -39.65 -1.42
C GLY A 173 -33.22 -40.43 -0.37
N ALA A 174 -33.49 -39.82 0.78
CA ALA A 174 -34.29 -40.45 1.85
C ALA A 174 -35.74 -40.75 1.42
N LEU A 175 -36.36 -39.86 0.62
CA LEU A 175 -37.71 -40.09 0.08
C LEU A 175 -37.74 -41.24 -0.95
N VAL A 176 -36.69 -41.36 -1.77
CA VAL A 176 -36.56 -42.46 -2.74
C VAL A 176 -36.35 -43.79 -2.01
N GLU A 177 -35.52 -43.83 -0.97
CA GLU A 177 -35.32 -45.01 -0.13
C GLU A 177 -36.62 -45.44 0.56
N ASP A 178 -37.39 -44.50 1.13
CA ASP A 178 -38.69 -44.79 1.76
C ASP A 178 -39.73 -45.27 0.74
N GLY A 179 -39.76 -44.66 -0.46
CA GLY A 179 -40.61 -45.10 -1.57
C GLY A 179 -40.29 -46.51 -2.05
N ASN A 180 -38.99 -46.83 -2.20
CA ASN A 180 -38.54 -48.17 -2.58
C ASN A 180 -38.88 -49.21 -1.52
N ARG A 181 -38.70 -48.89 -0.24
CA ARG A 181 -39.04 -49.78 0.87
C ARG A 181 -40.53 -50.10 0.90
N LYS A 182 -41.40 -49.09 0.73
CA LYS A 182 -42.86 -49.30 0.65
C LYS A 182 -43.25 -50.14 -0.56
N LYS A 183 -42.58 -49.95 -1.70
CA LYS A 183 -42.79 -50.76 -2.90
C LYS A 183 -42.39 -52.22 -2.67
N GLU A 184 -41.25 -52.46 -2.01
CA GLU A 184 -40.81 -53.81 -1.63
C GLU A 184 -41.79 -54.48 -0.65
N GLU A 185 -42.30 -53.75 0.35
CA GLU A 185 -43.32 -54.26 1.28
C GLU A 185 -44.63 -54.61 0.55
N MET A 186 -45.08 -53.78 -0.39
CA MET A 186 -46.26 -54.07 -1.21
C MET A 186 -46.07 -55.29 -2.12
N ILE A 187 -44.89 -55.43 -2.75
CA ILE A 187 -44.57 -56.61 -3.59
C ILE A 187 -44.64 -57.87 -2.73
N LYS A 188 -44.05 -57.83 -1.53
CA LYS A 188 -44.04 -58.97 -0.61
C LYS A 188 -45.44 -59.35 -0.14
N ASP A 189 -46.29 -58.37 0.16
CA ASP A 189 -47.70 -58.61 0.50
C ASP A 189 -48.49 -59.21 -0.67
N LEU A 190 -48.26 -58.74 -1.89
CA LEU A 190 -48.88 -59.30 -3.10
C LEU A 190 -48.39 -60.72 -3.39
N GLU A 191 -47.10 -61.00 -3.22
CA GLU A 191 -46.54 -62.34 -3.32
C GLU A 191 -47.16 -63.29 -2.30
N ASN A 192 -47.31 -62.85 -1.05
CA ASN A 192 -47.96 -63.64 0.00
C ASN A 192 -49.42 -63.97 -0.35
N ARG A 193 -50.21 -62.98 -0.78
CA ARG A 193 -51.61 -63.20 -1.19
C ARG A 193 -51.71 -64.15 -2.39
N LYS A 194 -50.81 -64.02 -3.36
CA LYS A 194 -50.77 -64.90 -4.53
C LYS A 194 -50.41 -66.34 -4.13
N ASN A 195 -49.49 -66.51 -3.18
CA ASN A 195 -49.13 -67.83 -2.65
C ASN A 195 -50.27 -68.47 -1.84
N GLU A 196 -51.00 -67.68 -1.04
CA GLU A 196 -52.20 -68.14 -0.34
C GLU A 196 -53.30 -68.57 -1.32
N GLU A 197 -53.56 -67.77 -2.37
CA GLU A 197 -54.55 -68.11 -3.40
C GLU A 197 -54.16 -69.36 -4.21
N LEU A 198 -52.86 -69.54 -4.49
CA LEU A 198 -52.34 -70.75 -5.11
C LEU A 198 -52.51 -71.97 -4.19
N ALA A 199 -52.26 -71.82 -2.89
CA ALA A 199 -52.46 -72.89 -1.92
C ALA A 199 -53.94 -73.31 -1.82
N GLU A 200 -54.87 -72.35 -1.80
CA GLU A 200 -56.32 -72.65 -1.84
C GLU A 200 -56.75 -73.35 -3.14
N LYS A 201 -56.17 -72.95 -4.28
CA LYS A 201 -56.43 -73.61 -5.56
C LYS A 201 -55.86 -75.03 -5.60
N GLU A 202 -54.68 -75.27 -5.05
CA GLU A 202 -54.12 -76.61 -4.91
C GLU A 202 -54.95 -77.52 -3.99
N GLU A 203 -55.50 -76.97 -2.90
CA GLU A 203 -56.40 -77.72 -2.01
C GLU A 203 -57.71 -78.10 -2.72
N LYS A 204 -58.32 -77.17 -3.47
CA LYS A 204 -59.50 -77.46 -4.31
C LYS A 204 -59.21 -78.48 -5.40
N ILE A 205 -58.02 -78.45 -6.01
CA ILE A 205 -57.61 -79.48 -6.99
C ILE A 205 -57.52 -80.84 -6.31
N LYS A 206 -56.93 -80.93 -5.12
CA LYS A 206 -56.87 -82.20 -4.36
C LYS A 206 -58.26 -82.74 -3.99
N GLU A 207 -59.18 -81.87 -3.57
CA GLU A 207 -60.57 -82.27 -3.30
C GLU A 207 -61.26 -82.78 -4.58
N LEU A 208 -61.02 -82.16 -5.73
CA LEU A 208 -61.56 -82.59 -7.02
C LEU A 208 -60.96 -83.92 -7.48
N GLU A 209 -59.66 -84.12 -7.33
CA GLU A 209 -58.99 -85.40 -7.62
C GLU A 209 -59.47 -86.54 -6.70
N GLU A 210 -59.77 -86.23 -5.43
CA GLU A 210 -60.34 -87.22 -4.50
C GLU A 210 -61.79 -87.56 -4.84
N LYS A 211 -62.61 -86.55 -5.23
CA LYS A 211 -63.95 -86.78 -5.78
C LYS A 211 -63.91 -87.64 -7.04
N GLU A 212 -63.00 -87.34 -7.98
CA GLU A 212 -62.84 -88.14 -9.20
C GLU A 212 -62.43 -89.58 -8.89
N ARG A 213 -61.55 -89.80 -7.90
CA ARG A 213 -61.18 -91.15 -7.44
C ARG A 213 -62.35 -91.90 -6.81
N LEU A 214 -63.19 -91.23 -6.04
CA LEU A 214 -64.39 -91.82 -5.44
C LEU A 214 -65.44 -92.15 -6.51
N GLU A 215 -65.58 -91.28 -7.51
CA GLU A 215 -66.48 -91.48 -8.65
C GLU A 215 -66.03 -92.66 -9.51
N LYS A 216 -64.73 -92.76 -9.83
CA LYS A 216 -64.12 -93.94 -10.49
C LYS A 216 -64.33 -95.23 -9.70
N LYS A 217 -64.20 -95.22 -8.37
CA LYS A 217 -64.53 -96.39 -7.52
C LYS A 217 -66.02 -96.76 -7.60
N SER A 218 -66.92 -95.77 -7.66
CA SER A 218 -68.36 -96.01 -7.79
C SER A 218 -68.73 -96.57 -9.18
N GLU A 219 -68.03 -96.12 -10.23
CA GLU A 219 -68.19 -96.63 -11.59
C GLU A 219 -67.61 -98.04 -11.75
N GLU A 220 -66.47 -98.32 -11.11
CA GLU A 220 -65.86 -99.66 -11.09
C GLU A 220 -66.73 -100.66 -10.30
N GLN A 221 -67.47 -100.20 -9.28
CA GLN A 221 -68.48 -100.98 -8.57
C GLN A 221 -69.71 -101.24 -9.44
N ARG A 222 -70.21 -100.21 -10.15
CA ARG A 222 -71.30 -100.36 -11.13
C ARG A 222 -70.93 -101.29 -12.30
N ALA A 223 -69.67 -101.27 -12.74
CA ALA A 223 -69.16 -102.18 -13.77
C ALA A 223 -69.08 -103.63 -13.27
N LYS A 224 -68.74 -103.86 -12.00
CA LYS A 224 -68.75 -105.20 -11.37
C LYS A 224 -70.17 -105.74 -11.17
N ASP A 225 -71.10 -104.89 -10.78
CA ASP A 225 -72.52 -105.26 -10.64
C ASP A 225 -73.14 -105.55 -12.01
N ALA A 226 -72.78 -104.78 -13.05
CA ALA A 226 -73.17 -105.04 -14.44
C ALA A 226 -72.56 -106.35 -15.00
N LEU A 227 -71.35 -106.73 -14.59
CA LEU A 227 -70.71 -108.00 -14.98
C LEU A 227 -71.41 -109.22 -14.35
N ILE A 228 -71.87 -109.08 -13.09
CA ILE A 228 -72.65 -110.11 -12.38
C ILE A 228 -74.05 -110.28 -13.01
N GLU A 229 -74.61 -109.20 -13.55
CA GLU A 229 -75.88 -109.22 -14.28
C GLU A 229 -75.71 -109.79 -15.70
N GLN A 230 -74.62 -109.46 -16.41
CA GLN A 230 -74.27 -110.05 -17.71
C GLN A 230 -74.06 -111.58 -17.65
N LEU A 231 -73.39 -112.11 -16.61
CA LEU A 231 -73.19 -113.56 -16.44
C LEU A 231 -74.48 -114.32 -16.10
N LYS A 232 -75.51 -113.64 -15.56
CA LYS A 232 -76.86 -114.21 -15.34
C LYS A 232 -77.72 -114.15 -16.60
N GLU A 233 -77.50 -113.15 -17.45
CA GLU A 233 -78.24 -112.92 -18.70
C GLU A 233 -77.69 -113.76 -19.88
N GLU A 234 -76.37 -114.05 -19.92
CA GLU A 234 -75.74 -114.94 -20.92
C GLU A 234 -76.21 -116.41 -20.82
N ASN A 235 -76.62 -116.88 -19.63
CA ASN A 235 -77.20 -118.23 -19.45
C ASN A 235 -78.67 -118.32 -19.92
N ARG A 236 -79.37 -117.18 -20.07
CA ARG A 236 -80.74 -117.08 -20.62
C ARG A 236 -80.75 -116.79 -22.13
N ASN A 237 -79.70 -116.15 -22.66
CA ASN A 237 -79.63 -115.72 -24.05
C ASN A 237 -79.08 -116.76 -25.05
N LEU A 238 -78.59 -117.92 -24.59
CA LEU A 238 -78.29 -119.07 -25.47
C LEU A 238 -79.54 -119.81 -26.01
N GLN A 239 -80.75 -119.43 -25.57
CA GLN A 239 -82.02 -119.98 -26.09
C GLN A 239 -82.86 -119.01 -26.94
N LYS A 240 -82.44 -117.74 -27.16
CA LYS A 240 -83.31 -116.74 -27.80
C LYS A 240 -82.71 -115.79 -28.85
N ASN A 241 -81.45 -115.96 -29.27
CA ASN A 241 -80.87 -115.11 -30.32
C ASN A 241 -80.81 -115.77 -31.71
N LEU A 242 -82.00 -116.13 -32.22
CA LEU A 242 -82.29 -116.24 -33.65
C LEU A 242 -83.27 -115.13 -34.06
N THR A 243 -83.04 -113.88 -33.66
CA THR A 243 -83.72 -112.71 -34.25
C THR A 243 -82.89 -111.45 -34.02
N VAL A 244 -82.13 -111.11 -35.04
CA VAL A 244 -81.17 -110.01 -35.14
C VAL A 244 -81.87 -108.64 -35.18
N SER A 245 -81.10 -107.61 -34.78
CA SER A 245 -81.25 -106.18 -35.12
C SER A 245 -82.35 -105.36 -34.42
N LEU A 246 -81.93 -104.47 -33.50
CA LEU A 246 -82.29 -103.05 -33.49
C LEU A 246 -81.53 -102.28 -32.38
N GLU A 247 -81.09 -101.06 -32.71
CA GLU A 247 -80.75 -99.94 -31.81
C GLU A 247 -79.31 -99.74 -31.30
N ASN A 248 -78.40 -99.50 -32.26
CA ASN A 248 -77.36 -98.48 -32.11
C ASN A 248 -77.99 -97.08 -32.21
N SER A 249 -78.15 -96.35 -31.09
CA SER A 249 -78.42 -94.90 -31.08
C SER A 249 -78.53 -94.34 -29.65
N LYS A 250 -77.42 -94.05 -28.93
CA LYS A 250 -77.43 -93.13 -27.75
C LYS A 250 -76.06 -92.71 -27.17
N THR A 251 -75.00 -92.56 -27.97
CA THR A 251 -73.66 -92.18 -27.48
C THR A 251 -72.95 -91.15 -28.37
N LEU A 252 -73.67 -90.09 -28.77
CA LEU A 252 -73.09 -88.94 -29.46
C LEU A 252 -73.43 -87.57 -28.81
N GLY A 253 -74.34 -87.52 -27.83
CA GLY A 253 -74.73 -86.26 -27.17
C GLY A 253 -73.73 -85.74 -26.14
N SER A 254 -73.17 -86.61 -25.29
CA SER A 254 -72.27 -86.18 -24.19
C SER A 254 -70.86 -85.77 -24.66
N LEU A 255 -70.39 -86.24 -25.81
CA LEU A 255 -69.10 -85.86 -26.40
C LEU A 255 -69.11 -84.46 -27.02
N VAL A 256 -70.27 -83.97 -27.44
CA VAL A 256 -70.42 -82.65 -28.06
C VAL A 256 -70.48 -81.54 -27.00
N GLU A 257 -71.17 -81.77 -25.88
CA GLU A 257 -71.24 -80.79 -24.78
C GLU A 257 -69.89 -80.60 -24.07
N ASP A 258 -69.13 -81.67 -23.87
CA ASP A 258 -67.80 -81.60 -23.23
C ASP A 258 -66.72 -81.05 -24.17
N GLY A 259 -66.89 -81.24 -25.48
CA GLY A 259 -66.07 -80.60 -26.52
C GLY A 259 -66.30 -79.08 -26.59
N ASN A 260 -67.55 -78.64 -26.56
CA ASN A 260 -67.91 -77.22 -26.63
C ASN A 260 -67.41 -76.44 -25.41
N ARG A 261 -67.51 -77.00 -24.20
CA ARG A 261 -67.03 -76.32 -22.98
C ARG A 261 -65.51 -76.06 -22.99
N ARG A 262 -64.71 -77.01 -23.49
CA ARG A 262 -63.25 -76.84 -23.62
C ARG A 262 -62.87 -75.86 -24.73
N ILE A 263 -63.70 -75.70 -25.74
CA ILE A 263 -63.49 -74.69 -26.79
C ILE A 263 -63.68 -73.29 -26.19
N THR A 264 -64.75 -73.05 -25.42
CA THR A 264 -65.01 -71.73 -24.82
C THR A 264 -63.95 -71.32 -23.79
N GLU A 265 -63.44 -72.26 -22.99
CA GLU A 265 -62.32 -71.97 -22.06
C GLU A 265 -61.00 -71.64 -22.80
N LYS A 266 -60.76 -72.28 -23.95
CA LYS A 266 -59.61 -71.95 -24.78
C LYS A 266 -59.76 -70.62 -25.49
N GLU A 267 -60.96 -70.28 -25.97
CA GLU A 267 -61.26 -68.97 -26.58
C GLU A 267 -61.05 -67.84 -25.57
N LYS A 268 -61.54 -67.99 -24.33
CA LYS A 268 -61.29 -67.00 -23.27
C LYS A 268 -59.80 -66.84 -22.93
N LYS A 269 -59.05 -67.95 -22.93
CA LYS A 269 -57.60 -67.91 -22.69
C LYS A 269 -56.81 -67.30 -23.85
N ILE A 270 -57.34 -67.36 -25.07
CA ILE A 270 -56.78 -66.67 -26.23
C ILE A 270 -56.99 -65.17 -26.08
N GLU A 271 -58.20 -64.74 -25.70
CA GLU A 271 -58.54 -63.33 -25.48
C GLU A 271 -57.66 -62.68 -24.39
N GLU A 272 -57.46 -63.36 -23.26
CA GLU A 272 -56.55 -62.88 -22.17
C GLU A 272 -55.07 -62.78 -22.63
N LEU A 273 -54.63 -63.62 -23.58
CA LEU A 273 -53.27 -63.56 -24.13
C LEU A 273 -53.11 -62.48 -25.20
N GLU A 274 -54.17 -62.15 -25.94
CA GLU A 274 -54.18 -61.05 -26.90
C GLU A 274 -54.10 -59.70 -26.17
N GLU A 275 -54.88 -59.51 -25.10
CA GLU A 275 -54.82 -58.30 -24.26
C GLU A 275 -53.43 -58.11 -23.62
N TYR A 276 -52.82 -59.19 -23.09
CA TYR A 276 -51.47 -59.14 -22.54
C TYR A 276 -50.39 -58.80 -23.59
N ASN A 277 -50.55 -59.29 -24.82
CA ASN A 277 -49.64 -58.94 -25.92
C ASN A 277 -49.77 -57.46 -26.33
N GLU A 278 -50.99 -56.91 -26.37
CA GLU A 278 -51.21 -55.49 -26.65
C GLU A 278 -50.57 -54.60 -25.58
N GLU A 279 -50.71 -54.95 -24.30
CA GLU A 279 -50.03 -54.24 -23.20
C GLU A 279 -48.48 -54.33 -23.29
N GLU A 280 -47.95 -55.46 -23.78
CA GLU A 280 -46.50 -55.64 -23.93
C GLU A 280 -45.96 -54.87 -25.15
N ASP A 281 -46.72 -54.78 -26.24
CA ASP A 281 -46.39 -53.96 -27.40
C ASP A 281 -46.38 -52.45 -27.04
N GLU A 282 -47.35 -51.96 -26.27
CA GLU A 282 -47.36 -50.57 -25.77
C GLU A 282 -46.13 -50.28 -24.89
N ARG A 283 -45.74 -51.20 -24.01
CA ARG A 283 -44.52 -51.07 -23.19
C ARG A 283 -43.25 -51.04 -24.02
N ILE A 284 -43.18 -51.81 -25.10
CA ILE A 284 -42.03 -51.81 -26.00
C ILE A 284 -41.92 -50.44 -26.69
N GLU A 285 -43.03 -49.88 -27.17
CA GLU A 285 -43.06 -48.56 -27.81
C GLU A 285 -42.62 -47.44 -26.83
N GLU A 286 -43.09 -47.47 -25.57
CA GLU A 286 -42.66 -46.53 -24.53
C GLU A 286 -41.15 -46.63 -24.23
N LEU A 287 -40.61 -47.85 -24.16
CA LEU A 287 -39.19 -48.10 -23.94
C LEU A 287 -38.32 -47.62 -25.11
N GLU A 288 -38.80 -47.75 -26.35
CA GLU A 288 -38.11 -47.23 -27.53
C GLU A 288 -38.10 -45.70 -27.55
N ALA A 289 -39.23 -45.06 -27.22
CA ALA A 289 -39.31 -43.61 -27.07
C ALA A 289 -38.35 -43.09 -25.98
N LEU A 290 -38.30 -43.76 -24.82
CA LEU A 290 -37.36 -43.44 -23.75
C LEU A 290 -35.90 -43.59 -24.19
N LYS A 291 -35.54 -44.67 -24.90
CA LYS A 291 -34.17 -44.84 -25.43
C LYS A 291 -33.78 -43.71 -26.38
N GLU A 292 -34.71 -43.24 -27.22
CA GLU A 292 -34.43 -42.13 -28.14
C GLU A 292 -34.19 -40.81 -27.37
N THR A 293 -34.98 -40.54 -26.32
CA THR A 293 -34.75 -39.36 -25.47
C THR A 293 -33.42 -39.40 -24.75
N VAL A 294 -33.03 -40.55 -24.19
CA VAL A 294 -31.72 -40.75 -23.54
C VAL A 294 -30.59 -40.52 -24.53
N ALA A 295 -30.67 -41.12 -25.73
CA ALA A 295 -29.66 -40.95 -26.77
C ALA A 295 -29.53 -39.48 -27.25
N ARG A 296 -30.61 -38.68 -27.14
CA ARG A 296 -30.57 -37.25 -27.43
C ARG A 296 -29.82 -36.48 -26.33
N TYR A 297 -30.14 -36.74 -25.07
CA TYR A 297 -29.46 -36.12 -23.93
C TYR A 297 -27.97 -36.50 -23.85
N GLU A 298 -27.63 -37.75 -24.16
CA GLU A 298 -26.23 -38.18 -24.22
C GLU A 298 -25.43 -37.41 -25.27
N ARG A 299 -25.99 -37.22 -26.48
CA ARG A 299 -25.35 -36.42 -27.52
C ARG A 299 -25.16 -34.96 -27.12
N GLU A 300 -26.18 -34.35 -26.52
CA GLU A 300 -26.11 -32.98 -26.03
C GLU A 300 -25.06 -32.83 -24.91
N ASN A 301 -25.04 -33.76 -23.97
CA ASN A 301 -24.07 -33.77 -22.87
C ASN A 301 -22.64 -33.95 -23.38
N VAL A 302 -22.41 -34.86 -24.34
CA VAL A 302 -21.08 -35.04 -24.96
C VAL A 302 -20.63 -33.75 -25.64
N SER A 303 -21.50 -33.10 -26.41
CA SER A 303 -21.19 -31.82 -27.04
C SER A 303 -20.82 -30.74 -26.01
N LYS A 304 -21.57 -30.65 -24.92
CA LYS A 304 -21.33 -29.68 -23.85
C LYS A 304 -20.03 -29.96 -23.09
N ILE A 305 -19.70 -31.24 -22.86
CA ILE A 305 -18.44 -31.66 -22.26
C ILE A 305 -17.25 -31.29 -23.16
N GLU A 306 -17.37 -31.47 -24.48
CA GLU A 306 -16.32 -31.06 -25.43
C GLU A 306 -16.09 -29.55 -25.43
N GLU A 307 -17.15 -28.74 -25.40
CA GLU A 307 -17.05 -27.28 -25.30
C GLU A 307 -16.37 -26.85 -23.99
N LEU A 308 -16.78 -27.42 -22.86
CA LEU A 308 -16.14 -27.17 -21.56
C LEU A 308 -14.66 -27.57 -21.55
N ASN A 309 -14.30 -28.68 -22.19
CA ASN A 309 -12.91 -29.11 -22.30
C ASN A 309 -12.06 -28.16 -23.16
N LYS A 310 -12.62 -27.64 -24.26
CA LYS A 310 -11.96 -26.58 -25.06
C LYS A 310 -11.73 -25.33 -24.22
N GLU A 311 -12.73 -24.92 -23.44
CA GLU A 311 -12.66 -23.75 -22.58
C GLU A 311 -11.64 -23.91 -21.45
N VAL A 312 -11.63 -25.05 -20.76
CA VAL A 312 -10.62 -25.38 -19.75
C VAL A 312 -9.21 -25.37 -20.35
N THR A 313 -9.04 -25.88 -21.57
CA THR A 313 -7.75 -25.85 -22.26
C THR A 313 -7.32 -24.42 -22.60
N ARG A 314 -8.25 -23.58 -23.02
CA ARG A 314 -8.01 -22.14 -23.26
C ARG A 314 -7.57 -21.44 -21.98
N MET A 315 -8.29 -21.63 -20.88
CA MET A 315 -7.96 -21.04 -19.58
C MET A 315 -6.58 -21.51 -19.08
N LYS A 316 -6.23 -22.80 -19.25
CA LYS A 316 -4.90 -23.31 -18.90
C LYS A 316 -3.78 -22.61 -19.68
N LYS A 317 -3.96 -22.37 -20.98
CA LYS A 317 -2.99 -21.63 -21.79
C LYS A 317 -2.89 -20.18 -21.34
N GLU A 318 -4.01 -19.53 -21.03
CA GLU A 318 -4.02 -18.16 -20.53
C GLU A 318 -3.32 -18.03 -19.17
N MET A 319 -3.57 -18.96 -18.24
CA MET A 319 -2.86 -18.99 -16.95
C MET A 319 -1.36 -19.16 -17.15
N ALA A 320 -0.91 -20.08 -18.01
CA ALA A 320 0.51 -20.27 -18.27
C ALA A 320 1.19 -18.99 -18.81
N ILE A 321 0.51 -18.22 -19.67
CA ILE A 321 1.00 -16.93 -20.16
C ILE A 321 1.08 -15.90 -19.03
N LYS A 322 0.07 -15.83 -18.16
CA LYS A 322 0.07 -14.92 -17.01
C LYS A 322 1.16 -15.27 -16.00
N ASP A 323 1.38 -16.55 -15.73
CA ASP A 323 2.45 -17.02 -14.85
C ASP A 323 3.84 -16.62 -15.40
N GLU A 324 4.07 -16.76 -16.71
CA GLU A 324 5.32 -16.31 -17.35
C GLU A 324 5.49 -14.77 -17.27
N GLN A 325 4.38 -14.01 -17.35
CA GLN A 325 4.42 -12.55 -17.18
C GLN A 325 4.79 -12.16 -15.75
N VAL A 326 4.22 -12.85 -14.75
CA VAL A 326 4.53 -12.64 -13.33
C VAL A 326 6.00 -12.93 -13.06
N GLU A 327 6.53 -14.06 -13.55
CA GLU A 327 7.95 -14.40 -13.40
C GLU A 327 8.88 -13.34 -14.01
N LYS A 328 8.55 -12.82 -15.21
CA LYS A 328 9.29 -11.69 -15.82
C LYS A 328 9.25 -10.43 -14.97
N TRP A 329 8.14 -10.16 -14.29
CA TRP A 329 7.99 -8.99 -13.42
C TRP A 329 8.79 -9.16 -12.13
N GLU A 330 8.78 -10.34 -11.53
CA GLU A 330 9.59 -10.68 -10.36
C GLU A 330 11.09 -10.49 -10.64
N LEU A 331 11.58 -10.98 -11.78
CA LEU A 331 12.99 -10.80 -12.17
C LEU A 331 13.35 -9.31 -12.37
N LYS A 332 12.45 -8.52 -12.95
CA LYS A 332 12.64 -7.06 -13.09
C LYS A 332 12.68 -6.38 -11.72
N PHE A 333 11.79 -6.76 -10.82
CA PHE A 333 11.72 -6.23 -9.47
C PHE A 333 12.99 -6.57 -8.67
N GLU A 334 13.44 -7.81 -8.70
CA GLU A 334 14.66 -8.25 -8.02
C GLU A 334 15.91 -7.52 -8.56
N SER A 335 15.98 -7.31 -9.89
CA SER A 335 17.04 -6.51 -10.51
C SER A 335 17.03 -5.05 -10.05
N ALA A 336 15.85 -4.44 -9.97
CA ALA A 336 15.69 -3.08 -9.47
C ALA A 336 16.08 -2.97 -7.99
N GLU A 337 15.68 -3.94 -7.16
CA GLU A 337 16.02 -4.00 -5.74
C GLU A 337 17.54 -4.13 -5.54
N LYS A 338 18.21 -4.99 -6.32
CA LYS A 338 19.68 -5.12 -6.31
C LYS A 338 20.38 -3.80 -6.67
N LYS A 339 19.87 -3.05 -7.65
CA LYS A 339 20.40 -1.72 -8.01
C LYS A 339 20.22 -0.72 -6.88
N LEU A 340 19.03 -0.67 -6.27
CA LEU A 340 18.73 0.22 -5.16
C LEU A 340 19.64 -0.07 -3.95
N LYS A 341 19.81 -1.34 -3.58
CA LYS A 341 20.73 -1.74 -2.49
C LYS A 341 22.17 -1.29 -2.74
N LYS A 342 22.66 -1.41 -3.99
CA LYS A 342 24.00 -0.92 -4.36
C LYS A 342 24.11 0.60 -4.20
N GLU A 343 23.10 1.36 -4.63
CA GLU A 343 23.12 2.82 -4.51
C GLU A 343 23.04 3.28 -3.05
N ILE A 344 22.22 2.62 -2.22
CA ILE A 344 22.17 2.86 -0.78
C ILE A 344 23.54 2.62 -0.14
N MET A 345 24.21 1.51 -0.48
CA MET A 345 25.53 1.19 0.04
C MET A 345 26.58 2.22 -0.38
N LYS A 346 26.56 2.66 -1.65
CA LYS A 346 27.43 3.71 -2.17
C LYS A 346 27.22 5.04 -1.43
N ASN A 347 25.97 5.47 -1.27
CA ASN A 347 25.62 6.69 -0.52
C ASN A 347 26.04 6.60 0.96
N ALA A 348 25.92 5.44 1.57
CA ALA A 348 26.39 5.22 2.94
C ALA A 348 27.92 5.36 3.06
N MET A 349 28.67 4.80 2.10
CA MET A 349 30.13 4.98 2.03
C MET A 349 30.52 6.44 1.82
N GLU A 350 29.86 7.15 0.90
CA GLU A 350 30.12 8.57 0.66
C GLU A 350 29.85 9.42 1.90
N ARG A 351 28.75 9.15 2.63
CA ARG A 351 28.48 9.82 3.92
C ARG A 351 29.56 9.53 4.96
N ALA A 352 30.03 8.29 5.07
CA ALA A 352 31.10 7.94 6.00
C ALA A 352 32.40 8.70 5.68
N VAL A 353 32.75 8.81 4.39
CA VAL A 353 33.91 9.62 3.94
C VAL A 353 33.73 11.09 4.29
N TRP A 354 32.52 11.65 4.10
CA TRP A 354 32.22 13.03 4.47
C TRP A 354 32.33 13.28 5.97
N GLU A 355 31.81 12.37 6.81
CA GLU A 355 31.93 12.50 8.26
C GLU A 355 33.38 12.36 8.75
N MET A 356 34.19 11.52 8.10
CA MET A 356 35.64 11.48 8.35
C MET A 356 36.31 12.81 8.01
N LYS A 357 36.06 13.36 6.81
CA LYS A 357 36.62 14.66 6.40
C LYS A 357 36.19 15.79 7.33
N LYS A 358 34.94 15.79 7.77
CA LYS A 358 34.40 16.75 8.73
C LYS A 358 35.10 16.63 10.09
N SER A 359 35.31 15.41 10.58
CA SER A 359 36.04 15.15 11.83
C SER A 359 37.50 15.63 11.74
N ASP A 360 38.17 15.39 10.62
CA ASP A 360 39.51 15.91 10.36
C ASP A 360 39.57 17.44 10.31
N LEU A 361 38.55 18.08 9.74
CA LEU A 361 38.45 19.54 9.71
C LEU A 361 38.26 20.11 11.12
N ILE A 362 37.37 19.51 11.91
CA ILE A 362 37.14 19.88 13.32
C ILE A 362 38.44 19.78 14.11
N ARG A 363 39.16 18.66 13.99
CA ARG A 363 40.46 18.48 14.64
C ARG A 363 41.48 19.55 14.26
N LYS A 364 41.61 19.89 12.97
CA LYS A 364 42.49 20.97 12.50
C LYS A 364 42.09 22.34 13.07
N MET A 365 40.79 22.60 13.19
CA MET A 365 40.29 23.83 13.81
C MET A 365 40.63 23.89 15.30
N GLU A 366 40.49 22.79 16.03
CA GLU A 366 40.88 22.69 17.44
C GLU A 366 42.40 22.89 17.62
N GLU A 367 43.23 22.27 16.77
CA GLU A 367 44.69 22.45 16.76
C GLU A 367 45.07 23.93 16.54
N MET A 368 44.47 24.59 15.55
CA MET A 368 44.69 26.03 15.29
C MET A 368 44.22 26.91 16.45
N GLN A 369 43.08 26.60 17.07
CA GLN A 369 42.59 27.34 18.23
C GLN A 369 43.56 27.22 19.40
N GLU A 370 44.10 26.03 19.64
CA GLU A 370 45.05 25.78 20.72
C GLU A 370 46.42 26.43 20.45
N GLU A 371 46.85 26.47 19.19
CA GLU A 371 48.04 27.22 18.77
C GLU A 371 47.83 28.74 18.94
N MET A 372 46.68 29.28 18.55
CA MET A 372 46.36 30.69 18.80
C MET A 372 46.34 31.03 20.30
N LYS A 373 45.82 30.14 21.16
CA LYS A 373 45.90 30.32 22.61
C LYS A 373 47.34 30.35 23.11
N ARG A 374 48.19 29.43 22.64
CA ARG A 374 49.63 29.41 22.98
C ARG A 374 50.34 30.68 22.53
N VAL A 375 50.10 31.16 21.31
CA VAL A 375 50.65 32.42 20.81
C VAL A 375 50.22 33.62 21.66
N ARG A 376 48.93 33.69 22.03
CA ARG A 376 48.41 34.74 22.92
C ARG A 376 49.05 34.69 24.31
N GLN A 377 49.17 33.50 24.90
CA GLN A 377 49.85 33.31 26.19
C GLN A 377 51.32 33.73 26.13
N ASN A 378 52.05 33.30 25.10
CA ASN A 378 53.45 33.69 24.89
C ASN A 378 53.60 35.22 24.71
N ALA A 379 52.67 35.87 24.00
CA ALA A 379 52.66 37.32 23.85
C ALA A 379 52.45 38.05 25.19
N ILE A 380 51.50 37.57 26.01
CA ILE A 380 51.27 38.09 27.36
C ILE A 380 52.51 37.90 28.25
N GLU A 381 53.11 36.71 28.23
CA GLU A 381 54.32 36.41 29.01
C GLU A 381 55.50 37.29 28.59
N ASN A 382 55.69 37.51 27.29
CA ASN A 382 56.72 38.40 26.76
C ASN A 382 56.50 39.87 27.17
N MET A 383 55.25 40.36 27.15
CA MET A 383 54.92 41.70 27.65
C MET A 383 55.22 41.83 29.14
N LEU A 384 54.85 40.83 29.95
CA LEU A 384 55.15 40.79 31.38
C LEU A 384 56.66 40.79 31.64
N LYS A 385 57.44 39.95 30.94
CA LYS A 385 58.92 39.92 31.04
C LYS A 385 59.54 41.27 30.66
N LYS A 386 59.09 41.92 29.59
CA LYS A 386 59.55 43.26 29.21
C LYS A 386 59.22 44.30 30.27
N SER A 387 58.00 44.28 30.83
CA SER A 387 57.62 45.22 31.90
C SER A 387 58.45 45.05 33.17
N LEU A 388 58.81 43.81 33.53
CA LEU A 388 59.73 43.50 34.64
C LEU A 388 61.16 43.97 34.37
N GLN A 389 61.65 43.88 33.13
CA GLN A 389 62.96 44.42 32.74
C GLN A 389 62.99 45.96 32.80
N VAL A 390 61.92 46.63 32.38
CA VAL A 390 61.81 48.10 32.50
C VAL A 390 61.76 48.51 33.98
N GLY A 391 60.97 47.83 34.80
CA GLY A 391 60.90 48.11 36.24
C GLY A 391 62.20 47.84 37.00
N THR A 392 63.02 46.88 36.56
CA THR A 392 64.35 46.62 37.16
C THR A 392 65.42 47.60 36.67
N ALA A 393 65.34 48.10 35.44
CA ALA A 393 66.18 49.18 34.94
C ALA A 393 65.85 50.54 35.60
N GLU A 394 64.56 50.81 35.86
CA GLU A 394 64.11 51.98 36.61
C GLU A 394 64.49 51.89 38.10
N ARG A 395 64.38 50.72 38.73
CA ARG A 395 64.91 50.52 40.10
C ARG A 395 66.42 50.72 40.20
N LYS A 396 67.20 50.28 39.21
CA LYS A 396 68.66 50.54 39.19
C LYS A 396 69.02 51.99 38.91
N LYS A 397 68.15 52.76 38.22
CA LYS A 397 68.28 54.22 38.12
C LYS A 397 67.93 54.93 39.43
N LEU A 398 66.85 54.52 40.09
CA LEU A 398 66.44 55.07 41.39
C LEU A 398 67.44 54.74 42.51
N GLU A 399 68.04 53.54 42.54
CA GLU A 399 69.13 53.21 43.49
C GLU A 399 70.43 53.98 43.20
N SER A 400 70.62 54.49 41.98
CA SER A 400 71.75 55.39 41.64
C SER A 400 71.46 56.87 41.95
N GLU A 401 70.20 57.26 42.11
CA GLU A 401 69.78 58.62 42.48
C GLU A 401 69.51 58.76 43.99
N ASP A 402 69.15 57.68 44.71
CA ASP A 402 68.91 57.68 46.16
C ASP A 402 70.18 57.62 47.04
N SER A 403 71.38 57.57 46.45
CA SER A 403 72.63 57.80 47.18
C SER A 403 72.91 59.29 47.47
N LYS A 404 71.95 60.19 47.19
CA LYS A 404 72.16 61.63 47.31
C LYS A 404 70.95 62.46 47.79
N SER A 405 70.09 61.97 48.68
CA SER A 405 69.47 62.90 49.64
C SER A 405 69.03 62.23 50.94
N LYS A 406 69.75 62.62 51.98
CA LYS A 406 69.46 62.45 53.38
C LYS A 406 68.12 63.09 53.76
N MET A 407 67.52 62.46 54.78
CA MET A 407 66.85 63.09 55.93
C MET A 407 65.41 63.63 55.80
N GLU A 408 64.69 63.36 56.89
CA GLU A 408 63.45 63.99 57.39
C GLU A 408 62.14 63.60 56.68
N SER A 409 60.98 63.47 57.33
CA SER A 409 60.55 63.28 58.71
C SER A 409 59.01 63.14 58.67
N ILE A 410 58.43 62.47 59.67
CA ILE A 410 57.11 62.74 60.28
C ILE A 410 55.81 62.37 59.53
N GLN A 411 55.10 61.42 60.18
CA GLN A 411 53.66 61.35 60.52
C GLN A 411 52.64 62.25 59.79
N GLU A 412 51.52 61.65 59.36
CA GLU A 412 50.21 61.90 59.96
C GLU A 412 49.13 60.94 59.43
N ALA A 413 48.33 60.38 60.34
CA ALA A 413 47.04 59.75 60.04
C ALA A 413 45.94 60.82 60.18
N PRO A 414 44.74 60.64 59.59
CA PRO A 414 43.67 60.21 60.49
C PRO A 414 42.58 59.28 59.90
N LYS A 415 42.19 58.39 60.80
CA LYS A 415 40.89 57.72 61.02
C LYS A 415 39.65 58.42 60.41
N LYS A 416 38.70 57.62 59.89
CA LYS A 416 37.26 57.63 60.28
C LYS A 416 36.50 56.38 59.77
N LYS A 417 36.37 55.42 60.68
CA LYS A 417 35.19 54.68 61.21
C LYS A 417 33.86 54.52 60.40
N PRO A 418 33.03 53.52 60.81
CA PRO A 418 32.20 52.67 59.95
C PRO A 418 30.69 52.93 60.06
N PHE A 419 29.88 52.36 59.15
CA PHE A 419 28.47 52.04 59.43
C PHE A 419 28.02 50.75 58.74
N ARG A 420 27.08 50.09 59.41
CA ARG A 420 26.62 48.71 59.28
C ARG A 420 25.21 48.69 58.65
N THR A 421 24.89 47.56 57.99
CA THR A 421 23.57 46.91 57.78
C THR A 421 22.46 47.57 56.95
N ALA A 422 22.09 46.93 55.81
CA ALA A 422 20.86 46.14 55.57
C ALA A 422 20.79 45.79 54.05
N ARG A 423 20.78 44.52 53.62
CA ARG A 423 19.68 43.55 53.42
C ARG A 423 18.87 43.76 52.13
N MET A 424 18.54 42.61 51.51
CA MET A 424 17.72 42.32 50.32
C MET A 424 18.54 42.18 49.02
N SER A 425 18.35 41.23 48.11
CA SER A 425 17.73 39.89 48.05
C SER A 425 18.02 39.33 46.64
N THR A 426 17.86 38.00 46.46
CA THR A 426 17.82 37.22 45.18
C THR A 426 19.18 37.09 44.47
N GLY A 427 19.79 35.91 44.40
CA GLY A 427 19.39 34.72 43.62
C GLY A 427 20.34 34.68 42.39
N SER A 428 21.09 33.63 42.03
CA SER A 428 20.98 32.20 42.25
C SER A 428 22.38 31.59 42.06
N ARG A 429 22.73 30.57 42.84
CA ARG A 429 23.91 29.71 42.62
C ARG A 429 23.41 28.27 42.49
N PRO A 430 23.93 27.47 41.53
CA PRO A 430 23.53 26.07 41.42
C PRO A 430 24.28 25.23 42.46
N VAL A 431 23.53 24.30 43.04
CA VAL A 431 23.99 23.32 44.03
C VAL A 431 24.51 22.09 43.29
N LEU A 432 25.75 21.73 43.59
CA LEU A 432 26.32 20.40 43.39
C LEU A 432 25.52 19.42 44.28
N MET A 433 24.90 18.40 43.70
CA MET A 433 24.54 17.21 44.45
C MET A 433 24.99 15.95 43.72
N THR A 434 25.57 15.09 44.54
CA THR A 434 26.15 13.79 44.31
C THR A 434 25.11 12.78 43.82
N MET A 435 25.60 11.84 43.01
CA MET A 435 24.84 10.68 42.57
C MET A 435 24.66 9.68 43.70
N ASP A 436 23.41 9.34 43.99
CA ASP A 436 23.04 8.04 44.54
C ASP A 436 21.88 7.46 43.72
N LYS A 437 22.02 6.19 43.36
CA LYS A 437 21.04 5.38 42.62
C LYS A 437 19.83 5.08 43.51
N PRO A 438 18.63 4.94 42.91
CA PRO A 438 17.86 3.75 43.24
C PRO A 438 17.13 3.09 42.05
N GLU A 439 17.14 1.76 42.14
CA GLU A 439 16.12 0.75 41.84
C GLU A 439 14.98 0.99 40.82
N ARG A 440 14.83 -0.08 40.02
CA ARG A 440 13.72 -0.45 39.14
C ARG A 440 12.34 -0.34 39.81
N ARG A 441 11.40 0.37 39.17
CA ARG A 441 9.97 0.01 39.15
C ARG A 441 9.32 0.33 37.81
N GLN A 442 8.51 -0.63 37.35
CA GLN A 442 7.69 -0.63 36.14
C GLN A 442 6.65 0.50 36.16
N THR A 443 6.39 1.12 35.01
CA THR A 443 5.17 1.91 34.77
C THR A 443 4.50 1.47 33.47
N ARG A 444 3.23 1.08 33.60
CA ARG A 444 2.22 1.05 32.54
C ARG A 444 1.95 2.50 32.12
N SER A 445 2.02 2.81 30.84
CA SER A 445 1.54 4.07 30.28
C SER A 445 0.18 3.85 29.61
N GLU A 446 -0.87 4.41 30.22
CA GLU A 446 -2.13 4.74 29.54
C GLU A 446 -1.93 6.08 28.83
N ALA A 447 -2.07 6.08 27.50
CA ALA A 447 -2.09 7.30 26.69
C ALA A 447 -3.54 7.75 26.52
N LYS A 448 -3.92 8.84 27.20
CA LYS A 448 -5.12 9.64 26.89
C LYS A 448 -4.82 10.49 25.67
N ILE A 449 -5.45 10.17 24.54
CA ILE A 449 -5.47 10.99 23.32
C ILE A 449 -6.60 12.02 23.46
N GLY A 450 -6.25 13.31 23.44
CA GLY A 450 -7.21 14.40 23.32
C GLY A 450 -7.68 14.52 21.87
N PHE A 451 -8.99 14.37 21.65
CA PHE A 451 -9.66 14.50 20.37
C PHE A 451 -10.04 15.97 20.12
N ASN A 452 -9.58 16.53 18.99
CA ASN A 452 -9.95 17.87 18.52
C ASN A 452 -11.28 17.84 17.75
N GLY A 453 -12.14 18.84 18.00
CA GLY A 453 -13.55 18.94 17.59
C GLY A 453 -13.86 19.08 16.09
N GLU A 454 -12.87 19.06 15.19
CA GLU A 454 -13.11 19.06 13.73
C GLU A 454 -13.41 17.65 13.19
N THR A 455 -13.09 16.60 13.93
CA THR A 455 -13.38 15.21 13.52
C THR A 455 -14.84 14.81 13.77
N THR A 456 -15.54 15.48 14.69
CA THR A 456 -16.94 15.19 15.02
C THR A 456 -17.92 15.63 13.93
N GLU A 457 -17.69 16.73 13.21
CA GLU A 457 -18.58 17.17 12.12
C GLU A 457 -18.47 16.29 10.86
N LEU A 458 -17.29 15.75 10.57
CA LEU A 458 -17.07 14.83 9.45
C LEU A 458 -17.70 13.45 9.71
N ILE A 459 -17.64 12.97 10.96
CA ILE A 459 -18.30 11.72 11.35
C ILE A 459 -19.83 11.88 11.27
N GLN A 460 -20.36 13.05 11.65
CA GLN A 460 -21.81 13.29 11.64
C GLN A 460 -22.38 13.39 10.21
N LYS A 461 -21.65 14.02 9.27
CA LYS A 461 -22.02 14.00 7.84
C LYS A 461 -21.93 12.61 7.22
N GLY A 462 -20.92 11.81 7.59
CA GLY A 462 -20.79 10.43 7.13
C GLY A 462 -21.93 9.52 7.62
N THR A 463 -22.44 9.75 8.83
CA THR A 463 -23.59 9.00 9.35
C THR A 463 -24.91 9.36 8.68
N GLU A 464 -25.13 10.62 8.29
CA GLU A 464 -26.33 11.03 7.56
C GLU A 464 -26.37 10.52 6.12
N GLU A 465 -25.23 10.51 5.42
CA GLU A 465 -25.14 9.94 4.06
C GLU A 465 -25.33 8.42 4.05
N ASN A 466 -24.80 7.73 5.06
CA ASN A 466 -25.02 6.28 5.21
C ASN A 466 -26.47 5.95 5.59
N GLY A 467 -27.14 6.81 6.36
CA GLY A 467 -28.58 6.69 6.64
C GLY A 467 -29.42 6.76 5.35
N LYS A 468 -29.18 7.77 4.51
CA LYS A 468 -29.90 7.94 3.23
C LYS A 468 -29.66 6.80 2.23
N LYS A 469 -28.45 6.23 2.20
CA LYS A 469 -28.15 5.04 1.38
C LYS A 469 -28.86 3.78 1.87
N MET A 470 -29.09 3.66 3.18
CA MET A 470 -29.80 2.52 3.75
C MET A 470 -31.31 2.63 3.44
N GLU A 471 -31.87 3.83 3.53
CA GLU A 471 -33.28 4.11 3.23
C GLU A 471 -33.62 3.83 1.75
N MET A 472 -32.78 4.26 0.79
CA MET A 472 -32.97 3.90 -0.62
C MET A 472 -32.82 2.40 -0.91
N ARG A 473 -32.01 1.68 -0.12
CA ARG A 473 -31.89 0.22 -0.24
C ARG A 473 -33.13 -0.50 0.29
N GLU A 474 -33.80 0.02 1.30
CA GLU A 474 -35.06 -0.55 1.79
C GLU A 474 -36.23 -0.26 0.86
N GLU A 475 -36.29 0.92 0.24
CA GLU A 475 -37.30 1.24 -0.77
C GLU A 475 -37.14 0.39 -2.03
N THR A 476 -35.92 0.24 -2.56
CA THR A 476 -35.68 -0.63 -3.74
C THR A 476 -35.95 -2.10 -3.44
N LYS A 477 -35.71 -2.56 -2.21
CA LYS A 477 -36.06 -3.92 -1.78
C LYS A 477 -37.58 -4.13 -1.70
N LYS A 478 -38.34 -3.13 -1.21
CA LYS A 478 -39.81 -3.17 -1.21
C LYS A 478 -40.41 -3.13 -2.61
N GLU A 479 -39.80 -2.41 -3.55
CA GLU A 479 -40.23 -2.44 -4.96
C GLU A 479 -39.97 -3.80 -5.61
N LEU A 480 -38.81 -4.40 -5.38
CA LEU A 480 -38.49 -5.75 -5.88
C LEU A 480 -39.41 -6.84 -5.30
N ASP A 481 -39.74 -6.77 -4.01
CA ASP A 481 -40.67 -7.71 -3.35
C ASP A 481 -42.12 -7.57 -3.86
N ASN A 482 -42.48 -6.43 -4.47
CA ASN A 482 -43.78 -6.24 -5.13
C ASN A 482 -43.81 -6.70 -6.59
N ILE A 483 -42.66 -6.79 -7.26
CA ILE A 483 -42.56 -7.23 -8.65
C ILE A 483 -42.45 -8.76 -8.75
N ILE A 484 -41.86 -9.43 -7.76
CA ILE A 484 -41.64 -10.89 -7.79
C ILE A 484 -42.65 -11.61 -6.87
N LYS A 485 -43.93 -11.58 -7.24
CA LYS A 485 -44.91 -12.54 -6.72
C LYS A 485 -45.43 -13.40 -7.88
N PRO A 486 -44.82 -14.59 -8.11
CA PRO A 486 -45.32 -15.49 -9.14
C PRO A 486 -46.76 -15.89 -8.82
N GLN A 487 -47.68 -15.59 -9.74
CA GLN A 487 -49.04 -16.10 -9.67
C GLN A 487 -49.08 -17.47 -10.33
N PHE A 488 -49.28 -18.49 -9.49
CA PHE A 488 -49.52 -19.86 -9.95
C PHE A 488 -50.98 -20.01 -10.30
N VAL A 489 -51.28 -20.20 -11.58
CA VAL A 489 -52.64 -20.46 -12.05
C VAL A 489 -52.72 -21.92 -12.49
N PHE A 490 -53.67 -22.65 -11.91
CA PHE A 490 -53.90 -24.07 -12.19
C PHE A 490 -55.14 -24.21 -13.07
N ASN A 491 -54.96 -24.65 -14.31
CA ASN A 491 -56.04 -24.76 -15.31
C ASN A 491 -56.48 -26.21 -15.54
N GLY A 492 -56.61 -27.00 -14.48
CA GLY A 492 -57.16 -28.36 -14.52
C GLY A 492 -56.22 -29.45 -15.01
N GLU A 493 -55.28 -29.16 -15.92
CA GLU A 493 -54.35 -30.17 -16.45
C GLU A 493 -52.86 -29.80 -16.29
N ASN A 494 -52.52 -28.52 -16.11
CA ASN A 494 -51.14 -28.08 -15.89
C ASN A 494 -51.04 -26.83 -14.99
N TRP A 495 -49.93 -26.73 -14.26
CA TRP A 495 -49.52 -25.51 -13.55
C TRP A 495 -48.78 -24.59 -14.50
N THR A 496 -49.24 -23.36 -14.66
CA THR A 496 -48.50 -22.33 -15.42
C THR A 496 -48.03 -21.22 -14.48
N ILE A 497 -46.73 -20.90 -14.58
CA ILE A 497 -46.09 -19.80 -13.86
C ILE A 497 -46.04 -18.61 -14.81
N THR A 498 -46.78 -17.55 -14.47
CA THR A 498 -46.66 -16.28 -15.17
C THR A 498 -45.73 -15.39 -14.35
N LEU A 499 -44.57 -15.05 -14.92
CA LEU A 499 -43.57 -14.16 -14.32
C LEU A 499 -43.99 -12.69 -14.45
#